data_AF-A0ABD0QFL2-F1
#
_entry.id   AF-A0ABD0QFL2-F1
#
_cell.length_a   1.000
_cell.length_b   1.000
_cell.length_c   1.000
_cell.angle_alpha   90.00
_cell.angle_beta   90.00
_cell.angle_gamma   90.00
#
_symmetry.space_group_name_H-M   'P 1'
#
loop_
_entity.id
_entity.type
_entity.pdbx_description
1 polymer ?
#
loop_
_entity_poly.entity_id
_entity_poly.type
_entity_poly.pdbx_seq_one_letter_code
_entity_poly.pdbx_strand_id
1 'polypeptide(L)' 'GDGKLYDAYIAYPRVLEGSSEKAEIFAMSTLPQVLEGLYGYKLFILGRDGLPGE' A
#
# COMPACT_ATOMS: atom_id res chain seq x y z
N GLY A 1 -7.63 -19.48 10.77
CA GLY A 1 -6.73 -18.63 9.94
C GLY A 1 -5.60 -18.17 10.82
N ASP A 2 -4.39 -18.09 10.28
CA ASP A 2 -3.10 -17.91 10.98
C ASP A 2 -2.90 -16.58 11.74
N GLY A 3 -3.97 -15.85 12.10
CA GLY A 3 -3.88 -14.58 12.84
C GLY A 3 -3.33 -13.39 12.04
N LYS A 4 -2.95 -13.57 10.76
CA LYS A 4 -2.49 -12.48 9.90
C LYS A 4 -3.62 -11.49 9.58
N LEU A 5 -3.36 -10.20 9.81
CA LEU A 5 -4.32 -9.12 9.57
C LEU A 5 -4.37 -8.69 8.10
N TYR A 6 -3.23 -8.80 7.41
CA TYR A 6 -3.04 -8.42 6.02
C TYR A 6 -2.52 -9.59 5.19
N ASP A 7 -2.89 -9.62 3.92
CA ASP A 7 -2.43 -10.59 2.93
C ASP A 7 -1.13 -10.16 2.26
N ALA A 8 -0.89 -8.85 2.15
CA ALA A 8 0.32 -8.28 1.57
C ALA A 8 0.68 -6.91 2.14
N TYR A 9 1.96 -6.55 2.01
CA TYR A 9 2.53 -5.25 2.37
C TYR A 9 2.98 -4.53 1.09
N ILE A 10 2.59 -3.26 0.93
CA ILE A 10 3.02 -2.44 -0.21
C ILE A 10 4.22 -1.59 0.22
N ALA A 11 5.36 -1.85 -0.44
CA ALA A 11 6.57 -1.04 -0.35
C ALA A 11 6.80 -0.33 -1.68
N TYR A 12 6.95 1.00 -1.66
CA TYR A 12 7.33 1.76 -2.84
C TYR A 12 8.36 2.83 -2.45
N PRO A 13 9.29 3.16 -3.35
CA PRO A 13 10.31 4.15 -3.05
C PRO A 13 9.68 5.54 -3.02
N ARG A 14 9.60 6.15 -1.84
CA ARG A 14 9.29 7.57 -1.67
C ARG A 14 10.54 8.37 -2.05
N VAL A 15 10.86 8.45 -3.33
CA VAL A 15 12.09 9.14 -3.74
C VAL A 15 11.88 10.63 -3.56
N LEU A 16 12.67 11.21 -2.65
CA LEU A 16 12.81 12.65 -2.48
C LEU A 16 13.36 13.20 -3.80
N GLU A 17 12.53 13.98 -4.49
CA GLU A 17 12.80 14.68 -5.75
C GLU A 17 12.92 13.81 -7.03
N GLY A 18 11.87 13.87 -7.85
CA GLY A 18 11.94 13.61 -9.30
C GLY A 18 11.70 12.17 -9.77
N SER A 19 11.61 11.17 -8.89
CA SER A 19 11.37 9.79 -9.29
C SER A 19 9.88 9.40 -9.15
N SER A 20 9.21 9.45 -10.30
CA SER A 20 7.94 8.82 -10.67
C SER A 20 6.76 8.99 -9.70
N GLU A 21 6.19 10.20 -9.68
CA GLU A 21 4.86 10.51 -9.12
C GLU A 21 3.79 9.48 -9.56
N LYS A 22 3.92 8.94 -10.78
CA LYS A 22 3.06 7.85 -11.29
C LYS A 22 3.16 6.56 -10.48
N ALA A 23 4.35 6.20 -10.02
CA ALA A 23 4.54 5.00 -9.20
C ALA A 23 3.93 5.17 -7.80
N GLU A 24 4.05 6.37 -7.22
CA GLU A 24 3.39 6.71 -5.96
C GLU A 24 1.86 6.67 -6.11
N ILE A 25 1.30 7.33 -7.13
CA ILE A 25 -0.14 7.31 -7.41
C ILE A 25 -0.62 5.86 -7.63
N PHE A 26 0.13 5.06 -8.38
CA PHE A 26 -0.21 3.66 -8.61
C PHE A 26 -0.22 2.85 -7.30
N ALA A 27 0.83 2.97 -6.48
CA ALA A 27 0.97 2.22 -5.23
C ALA A 27 -0.06 2.62 -4.17
N MET A 28 -0.44 3.91 -4.10
CA MET A 28 -1.39 4.41 -3.11
C MET A 28 -2.85 4.37 -3.56
N SER A 29 -3.13 4.36 -4.87
CA SER A 29 -4.49 4.53 -5.40
C SER A 29 -4.94 3.38 -6.28
N THR A 30 -4.31 3.16 -7.43
CA THR A 30 -4.79 2.14 -8.39
C THR A 30 -4.65 0.72 -7.85
N LEU A 31 -3.49 0.41 -7.27
CA LEU A 31 -3.18 -0.93 -6.79
C LEU A 31 -4.10 -1.36 -5.63
N PRO A 32 -4.33 -0.52 -4.58
CA PRO A 32 -5.25 -0.89 -3.50
C PRO A 32 -6.70 -0.98 -3.97
N GLN A 33 -7.16 -0.07 -4.84
CA GLN A 33 -8.52 -0.12 -5.37
C GLN A 33 -8.83 -1.44 -6.08
N VAL A 34 -7.89 -1.93 -6.89
CA VAL A 34 -8.06 -3.20 -7.62
C VAL A 34 -7.97 -4.38 -6.65
N LEU A 35 -6.91 -4.47 -5.85
CA LEU A 35 -6.67 -5.64 -5.01
C LEU A 35 -7.66 -5.76 -3.84
N GLU A 36 -7.99 -4.65 -3.17
CA GLU A 36 -8.95 -4.65 -2.06
C GLU A 36 -10.39 -4.68 -2.60
N GLY A 37 -10.69 -3.92 -3.66
CA GLY A 37 -12.05 -3.80 -4.19
C GLY A 37 -12.49 -4.97 -5.06
N LEU A 38 -11.66 -5.41 -6.02
CA LEU A 38 -12.03 -6.46 -6.98
C LEU A 38 -11.66 -7.86 -6.50
N TYR A 39 -10.57 -7.99 -5.74
CA TYR A 39 -10.05 -9.28 -5.30
C TYR A 39 -10.21 -9.54 -3.81
N GLY A 40 -10.65 -8.56 -3.02
CA GLY A 40 -10.92 -8.72 -1.58
C GLY A 40 -9.68 -8.93 -0.72
N TYR A 41 -8.48 -8.59 -1.23
CA TYR A 41 -7.25 -8.65 -0.44
C TYR A 41 -7.25 -7.59 0.66
N LYS A 42 -6.58 -7.90 1.79
CA LYS A 42 -6.26 -6.90 2.81
C LYS A 42 -4.82 -6.46 2.65
N LEU A 43 -4.60 -5.19 2.34
CA LEU A 43 -3.26 -4.64 2.13
C LEU A 43 -2.85 -3.73 3.29
N PHE A 44 -1.58 -3.77 3.64
CA PHE A 44 -0.96 -2.75 4.49
C PHE A 44 -0.13 -1.80 3.63
N ILE A 45 -0.34 -0.50 3.79
CA ILE A 45 0.42 0.55 3.11
C ILE A 45 1.06 1.47 4.15
N LEU A 46 2.40 1.49 4.18
CA LEU A 46 3.17 2.36 5.06
C LEU A 46 2.89 3.83 4.68
N GLY A 47 2.11 4.54 5.50
CA GLY A 47 1.65 5.92 5.28
C GLY A 47 0.13 6.08 5.18
N ARG A 48 -0.61 5.00 4.92
CA ARG A 48 -2.08 4.94 5.07
C ARG A 48 -2.47 4.30 6.39
N ASP A 49 -1.86 3.14 6.67
CA ASP A 49 -2.27 2.25 7.76
C ASP A 49 -1.30 2.29 8.95
N GLY A 50 -0.07 2.78 8.74
CA GLY A 50 0.94 2.89 9.79
C GLY A 50 0.65 4.07 10.73
N LEU A 51 0.55 3.79 12.03
CA LEU A 51 0.41 4.82 13.06
C LEU A 51 1.78 5.46 13.38
N PRO A 52 1.84 6.76 13.68
CA PRO A 52 3.08 7.39 14.14
C PRO A 52 3.46 6.85 15.52
N GLY A 53 4.64 6.25 15.65
CA GLY A 53 5.20 5.76 16.92
C GLY A 53 5.09 4.26 17.18
N GLU A 54 4.69 3.47 16.17
CA GLU A 54 4.79 2.01 16.16
C GLU A 54 6.17 1.51 15.72
#